data_AF-A0A378VUP4-F1
#
_entry.id   AF-A0A378VUP4-F1
#
_cell.length_a   1.000
_cell.length_b   1.000
_cell.length_c   1.000
_cell.angle_alpha   90.00
_cell.angle_beta   90.00
_cell.angle_gamma   90.00
#
_symmetry.space_group_name_H-M   'P 1'
#
loop_
_entity.id
_entity.type
_entity.pdbx_description
1 polymer ?
#
loop_
_entity_poly.entity_id
_entity_poly.type
_entity_poly.pdbx_seq_one_letter_code
_entity_poly.pdbx_strand_id
1 'polypeptide(L)'
;MLKSAFKNRRFQAILRMNTTSNTSNIIVGLSGGVDSSVTAALLKQQGYQVRGVFMQNWENDDNDEYCSIKQDSFDAIAVADIVGIDIDIVNFAAQYKDKVFAYFLQEYSAGRTPNPDVLCNAEIKFKCFWTTP
;
A
#
# COMPACT_ATOMS: atom_id res chain seq x y z
N MET A 1 15.17 0.47 33.27
CA MET A 1 16.44 -0.05 32.73
C MET A 1 16.09 -0.92 31.53
N LEU A 2 16.03 -0.33 30.33
CA LEU A 2 15.93 -0.94 28.97
C LEU A 2 15.51 0.11 27.91
N LYS A 3 16.07 1.34 27.97
CA LYS A 3 15.93 2.37 26.92
C LYS A 3 17.27 2.67 26.23
N SER A 4 18.12 1.66 26.07
CA SER A 4 19.47 1.87 25.54
C SER A 4 19.98 0.65 24.78
N ALA A 5 19.50 0.46 23.55
CA ALA A 5 20.12 -0.49 22.62
C ALA A 5 20.10 -0.08 21.13
N PHE A 6 19.58 1.10 20.76
CA PHE A 6 19.56 1.54 19.35
C PHE A 6 20.17 2.93 19.11
N LYS A 7 21.17 3.32 19.91
CA LYS A 7 21.95 4.55 19.67
C LYS A 7 23.31 4.22 19.07
N ASN A 8 23.32 3.49 17.95
CA ASN A 8 24.55 3.14 17.26
C ASN A 8 25.12 4.39 16.56
N ARG A 9 26.15 4.99 17.15
CA ARG A 9 26.75 6.27 16.71
C ARG A 9 27.35 6.24 15.29
N ARG A 10 27.52 5.07 14.68
CA ARG A 10 27.94 4.94 13.27
C ARG A 10 26.83 5.20 12.26
N PHE A 11 25.56 5.01 12.61
CA PHE A 11 24.42 5.31 11.72
C PHE A 11 24.08 6.81 11.67
N GLN A 12 24.41 7.56 12.72
CA GLN A 12 24.14 9.00 12.82
C GLN A 12 25.09 9.85 11.96
N ALA A 13 26.20 9.28 11.45
CA ALA A 13 27.22 10.04 10.72
C ALA A 13 26.88 10.30 9.24
N ILE A 14 25.88 9.60 8.66
CA ILE A 14 25.36 9.86 7.30
C ILE A 14 24.23 10.92 7.33
N LEU A 15 23.66 11.20 8.50
CA LEU A 15 22.49 12.05 8.68
C LEU A 15 22.87 13.48 9.06
N ARG A 16 23.36 14.24 8.07
CA ARG A 16 23.20 15.70 8.05
C ARG A 16 22.51 16.09 6.75
N MET A 17 21.21 15.80 6.66
CA MET A 17 20.34 16.48 5.72
C MET A 17 19.61 17.59 6.48
N ASN A 18 19.80 18.83 6.04
CA ASN A 18 18.96 19.95 6.45
C ASN A 18 17.53 19.63 6.01
N THR A 19 16.70 19.12 6.92
CA THR A 19 15.29 18.82 6.65
C THR A 19 14.49 20.12 6.66
N THR A 20 14.50 20.83 5.53
CA THR A 20 13.35 21.70 5.22
C THR A 20 12.13 20.79 5.13
N SER A 21 11.14 20.97 6.00
CA SER A 21 9.92 20.14 5.96
C SER A 21 9.27 20.30 4.60
N ASN A 22 9.22 19.21 3.83
CA ASN A 22 8.67 19.26 2.49
C ASN A 22 7.13 19.21 2.64
N THR A 23 6.44 20.27 2.22
CA THR A 23 5.00 20.45 2.47
C THR A 23 4.13 19.61 1.55
N SER A 24 4.72 18.82 0.65
CA SER A 24 3.98 17.94 -0.24
C SER A 24 3.36 16.79 0.53
N ASN A 25 2.04 16.64 0.37
CA ASN A 25 1.30 15.50 0.86
C ASN A 25 1.49 14.33 -0.11
N ILE A 26 1.89 13.18 0.42
CA ILE A 26 2.11 11.95 -0.37
C ILE A 26 1.21 10.85 0.18
N ILE A 27 0.40 10.28 -0.71
CA ILE A 27 -0.37 9.09 -0.42
C ILE A 27 0.41 7.87 -0.91
N VAL A 28 0.61 6.89 -0.04
CA VAL A 28 1.29 5.63 -0.36
C VAL A 28 0.28 4.50 -0.32
N GLY A 29 0.15 3.76 -1.43
CA GLY A 29 -0.55 2.48 -1.41
C GLY A 29 0.19 1.48 -0.52
N LEU A 30 -0.32 1.22 0.67
CA LEU A 30 0.22 0.25 1.62
C LEU A 30 -0.49 -1.09 1.41
N SER A 31 0.23 -2.09 0.90
CA SER A 31 -0.36 -3.42 0.62
C SER A 31 -0.20 -4.43 1.76
N GLY A 32 0.43 -4.05 2.87
CA GLY A 32 0.93 -4.97 3.90
C GLY A 32 2.31 -5.59 3.58
N GLY A 33 2.82 -5.36 2.36
CA GLY A 33 4.12 -5.86 1.92
C GLY A 33 5.30 -5.00 2.37
N VAL A 34 6.50 -5.57 2.32
CA VAL A 34 7.76 -4.90 2.72
C VAL A 34 8.08 -3.69 1.85
N ASP A 35 7.85 -3.77 0.53
CA ASP A 35 8.22 -2.70 -0.40
C ASP A 35 7.44 -1.40 -0.12
N SER A 36 6.12 -1.51 0.05
CA SER A 36 5.28 -0.37 0.41
C SER A 36 5.61 0.18 1.81
N SER A 37 5.97 -0.70 2.74
CA SER A 37 6.34 -0.33 4.11
C SER A 37 7.62 0.50 4.14
N VAL A 38 8.66 0.02 3.45
CA VAL A 38 9.94 0.73 3.34
C VAL A 38 9.76 2.04 2.57
N THR A 39 8.93 2.05 1.52
CA THR A 39 8.59 3.28 0.78
C THR A 39 8.00 4.35 1.70
N ALA A 40 6.99 4.01 2.51
CA ALA A 40 6.39 4.94 3.46
C ALA A 40 7.39 5.44 4.51
N ALA A 41 8.22 4.55 5.05
CA ALA A 41 9.24 4.89 6.03
C ALA A 41 10.30 5.86 5.47
N LEU A 42 10.77 5.63 4.25
CA LEU A 42 11.76 6.49 3.59
C LEU A 42 11.20 7.89 3.31
N LEU A 43 9.96 7.99 2.82
CA LEU A 43 9.30 9.27 2.58
C LEU A 43 9.07 10.04 3.89
N LYS A 44 8.67 9.35 4.95
CA LYS A 44 8.55 9.96 6.29
C LYS A 44 9.89 10.48 6.80
N GLN A 45 10.97 9.70 6.64
CA GLN A 45 12.33 10.11 7.03
C GLN A 45 12.84 11.32 6.23
N GLN A 46 12.42 11.47 4.97
CA GLN A 46 12.72 12.63 4.14
C GLN A 46 11.91 13.89 4.54
N GLY A 47 11.01 13.78 5.52
CA GLY A 47 10.25 14.92 6.06
C GLY A 47 8.98 15.26 5.29
N TYR A 48 8.47 14.34 4.46
CA TYR A 48 7.17 14.50 3.79
C TYR A 48 5.99 14.23 4.73
N GLN A 49 4.84 14.81 4.41
CA GLN A 49 3.56 14.45 5.02
C GLN A 49 3.01 13.22 4.30
N VAL A 50 3.14 12.05 4.93
CA VAL A 50 2.78 10.76 4.35
C VAL A 50 1.50 10.24 4.99
N ARG A 51 0.58 9.74 4.16
CA ARG A 51 -0.59 8.95 4.56
C ARG A 51 -0.62 7.65 3.77
N GLY A 52 -0.96 6.56 4.43
CA GLY A 52 -1.16 5.25 3.82
C GLY A 52 -2.59 5.05 3.33
N VAL A 53 -2.75 4.27 2.26
CA VAL A 53 -4.04 3.74 1.83
C VAL A 53 -3.90 2.26 1.53
N PHE A 54 -4.71 1.43 2.18
CA PHE A 54 -4.87 0.02 1.83
C PHE A 54 -6.07 -0.15 0.89
N MET A 55 -5.85 -0.79 -0.25
CA MET A 55 -6.88 -1.02 -1.27
C MET A 55 -7.43 -2.44 -1.16
N GLN A 56 -8.67 -2.57 -0.69
CA GLN A 56 -9.41 -3.83 -0.74
C GLN A 56 -10.01 -4.00 -2.14
N ASN A 57 -9.31 -4.75 -3.01
CA ASN A 57 -9.69 -4.93 -4.41
C ASN A 57 -10.45 -6.24 -4.68
N TRP A 58 -10.71 -7.03 -3.65
CA TRP A 58 -11.39 -8.30 -3.78
C TRP A 58 -12.21 -8.59 -2.52
N GLU A 59 -13.33 -9.26 -2.71
CA GLU A 59 -14.17 -9.78 -1.64
C GLU A 59 -14.28 -11.29 -1.89
N ASN A 60 -13.92 -12.09 -0.89
CA ASN A 60 -14.14 -13.53 -0.95
C ASN A 60 -15.62 -13.79 -0.64
N ASP A 61 -16.31 -14.49 -1.55
CA ASP A 61 -17.67 -15.01 -1.31
C ASP A 61 -17.65 -16.27 -0.41
N ASP A 62 -16.47 -16.86 -0.19
CA ASP A 62 -16.32 -18.12 0.53
C ASP A 62 -16.12 -17.89 2.03
N ASN A 63 -16.84 -18.69 2.83
CA ASN A 63 -16.73 -18.82 4.30
C ASN A 63 -15.38 -19.45 4.72
N ASP A 64 -14.28 -19.07 4.07
CA ASP A 64 -12.95 -19.52 4.44
C ASP A 64 -12.55 -18.83 5.76
N GLU A 65 -12.20 -19.65 6.73
CA GLU A 65 -11.74 -19.24 8.07
C GLU A 65 -10.46 -18.37 7.99
N TYR A 66 -9.80 -18.35 6.84
CA TYR A 66 -8.57 -17.61 6.55
C TYR A 66 -8.75 -16.58 5.42
N CYS A 67 -9.13 -15.35 5.76
CA CYS A 67 -9.21 -14.24 4.80
C CYS A 67 -7.85 -13.52 4.71
N SER A 68 -7.06 -13.81 3.67
CA SER A 68 -5.74 -13.20 3.44
C SER A 68 -5.79 -11.68 3.38
N ILE A 69 -6.81 -11.11 2.73
CA ILE A 69 -7.02 -9.67 2.61
C ILE A 69 -7.15 -9.01 3.99
N LYS A 70 -7.79 -9.71 4.93
CA LYS A 70 -7.92 -9.25 6.31
C LYS A 70 -6.56 -9.23 7.01
N GLN A 71 -5.75 -10.27 6.83
CA GLN A 71 -4.39 -10.32 7.37
C GLN A 71 -3.52 -9.20 6.78
N ASP A 72 -3.52 -9.01 5.47
CA ASP A 72 -2.76 -7.95 4.80
C ASP A 72 -3.19 -6.56 5.28
N SER A 73 -4.48 -6.36 5.56
CA SER A 73 -4.98 -5.11 6.12
C SER A 73 -4.46 -4.86 7.54
N PHE A 74 -4.35 -5.90 8.38
CA PHE A 74 -3.75 -5.78 9.70
C PHE A 74 -2.26 -5.47 9.62
N ASP A 75 -1.54 -6.10 8.70
CA ASP A 75 -0.11 -5.84 8.50
C ASP A 75 0.11 -4.39 8.01
N ALA A 76 -0.74 -3.89 7.11
CA ALA A 76 -0.70 -2.49 6.67
C ALA A 76 -0.97 -1.50 7.82
N ILE A 77 -1.95 -1.79 8.68
CA ILE A 77 -2.24 -0.98 9.88
C ILE A 77 -1.05 -1.01 10.85
N ALA A 78 -0.49 -2.18 11.13
CA ALA A 78 0.66 -2.33 12.02
C ALA A 78 1.88 -1.56 11.51
N VAL A 79 2.15 -1.61 10.20
CA VAL A 79 3.21 -0.82 9.56
C VAL A 79 2.93 0.68 9.70
N ALA A 80 1.71 1.13 9.45
CA ALA A 80 1.36 2.55 9.57
C ALA A 80 1.58 3.08 10.99
N ASP A 81 1.22 2.28 12.01
CA ASP A 81 1.49 2.58 13.43
C ASP A 81 3.00 2.66 13.72
N ILE A 82 3.78 1.67 13.26
CA ILE A 82 5.25 1.65 13.45
C ILE A 82 5.92 2.85 12.76
N VAL A 83 5.46 3.24 11.57
CA VAL A 83 6.03 4.36 10.80
C VAL A 83 5.52 5.72 11.34
N GLY A 84 4.39 5.74 12.05
CA GLY A 84 3.77 6.97 12.58
C GLY A 84 3.08 7.79 11.48
N ILE A 85 2.24 7.13 10.69
CA ILE A 85 1.40 7.73 9.63
C ILE A 85 -0.05 7.27 9.76
N ASP A 86 -0.99 8.08 9.29
CA ASP A 86 -2.39 7.68 9.17
C ASP A 86 -2.56 6.65 8.06
N ILE A 87 -3.58 5.79 8.15
CA ILE A 87 -3.95 4.84 7.11
C ILE A 87 -5.47 4.81 6.92
N ASP A 88 -5.90 4.87 5.65
CA ASP A 88 -7.29 4.65 5.25
C ASP A 88 -7.44 3.30 4.54
N ILE A 89 -8.58 2.64 4.71
CA ILE A 89 -8.94 1.42 3.96
C ILE A 89 -10.03 1.80 2.96
N VAL A 90 -9.78 1.53 1.68
CA VAL A 90 -10.70 1.84 0.59
C VAL A 90 -11.06 0.58 -0.17
N ASN A 91 -12.34 0.38 -0.44
CA ASN A 91 -12.85 -0.77 -1.16
C ASN A 91 -13.02 -0.44 -2.66
N PHE A 92 -12.29 -1.16 -3.51
CA PHE A 92 -12.42 -1.11 -4.97
C PHE A 92 -12.80 -2.48 -5.57
N ALA A 93 -13.35 -3.41 -4.77
CA ALA A 93 -13.69 -4.75 -5.23
C ALA A 93 -14.68 -4.75 -6.40
N ALA A 94 -15.68 -3.85 -6.36
CA ALA A 94 -16.63 -3.69 -7.46
C ALA A 94 -15.95 -3.24 -8.77
N GLN A 95 -15.07 -2.25 -8.69
CA GLN A 95 -14.32 -1.70 -9.83
C GLN A 95 -13.34 -2.74 -10.37
N TYR A 96 -12.65 -3.48 -9.51
CA TYR A 96 -11.75 -4.56 -9.91
C TYR A 96 -12.51 -5.68 -10.63
N LYS A 97 -13.66 -6.10 -10.08
CA LYS A 97 -14.51 -7.14 -10.68
C LYS A 97 -14.97 -6.75 -12.09
N ASP A 98 -15.43 -5.51 -12.27
CA ASP A 98 -15.93 -5.01 -13.56
C ASP A 98 -14.81 -4.73 -14.57
N LYS A 99 -13.71 -4.08 -14.14
CA LYS A 99 -12.69 -3.56 -15.07
C LYS A 99 -11.51 -4.49 -15.31
N VAL A 100 -11.21 -5.39 -14.37
CA VAL A 100 -10.04 -6.27 -14.44
C VAL A 100 -10.48 -7.71 -14.59
N PHE A 101 -11.33 -8.20 -13.68
CA PHE A 101 -11.70 -9.62 -13.64
C PHE A 101 -12.63 -10.03 -14.79
N ALA A 102 -13.62 -9.19 -15.14
CA ALA A 102 -14.49 -9.47 -16.29
C ALA A 102 -13.69 -9.58 -17.61
N TYR A 103 -12.73 -8.67 -17.83
CA TYR A 103 -11.81 -8.75 -18.97
C TYR A 103 -10.98 -10.03 -18.94
N PHE A 104 -10.41 -10.37 -17.79
CA PHE A 104 -9.63 -11.59 -17.61
C PHE A 104 -10.43 -12.84 -18.05
N LEU A 105 -11.67 -12.98 -17.58
CA LEU A 105 -12.52 -14.11 -17.96
C LEU A 105 -12.89 -14.13 -19.45
N GLN A 106 -13.14 -12.96 -20.04
CA GLN A 106 -13.44 -12.84 -21.47
C GLN A 106 -12.26 -13.29 -22.33
N GLU A 107 -11.04 -12.84 -22.01
CA GLU A 107 -9.83 -13.20 -22.75
C GLU A 107 -9.48 -14.68 -22.62
N TYR A 108 -9.61 -15.23 -21.40
CA TYR A 108 -9.44 -16.67 -21.17
C TYR A 108 -10.45 -17.51 -21.95
N SER A 109 -11.73 -17.11 -21.96
CA SER A 109 -12.78 -17.79 -22.72
C SER A 109 -12.51 -17.76 -24.23
N ALA A 110 -11.76 -16.77 -24.70
CA ALA A 110 -11.33 -16.66 -26.09
C ALA A 110 -9.97 -17.35 -26.37
N GLY A 111 -9.46 -18.16 -25.45
CA GLY A 111 -8.23 -18.95 -25.62
C GLY A 111 -6.94 -18.15 -25.51
N ARG A 112 -6.98 -16.94 -24.94
CA ARG A 112 -5.80 -16.09 -24.72
C ARG A 112 -5.31 -16.17 -23.28
N THR A 113 -4.09 -15.69 -23.04
CA THR A 113 -3.49 -15.56 -21.71
C THR A 113 -3.40 -14.08 -21.34
N PRO A 114 -4.43 -13.49 -20.73
CA PRO A 114 -4.43 -12.09 -20.31
C PRO A 114 -3.47 -11.84 -19.14
N ASN A 115 -3.02 -10.60 -19.01
CA ASN A 115 -2.30 -10.13 -17.83
C ASN A 115 -3.20 -9.17 -17.03
N PRO A 116 -3.81 -9.62 -15.92
CA PRO A 116 -4.71 -8.79 -15.12
C PRO A 116 -3.96 -7.67 -14.37
N ASP A 117 -2.67 -7.83 -14.07
CA ASP A 117 -1.89 -6.84 -13.30
C ASP A 117 -1.69 -5.53 -14.07
N VAL A 118 -1.52 -5.62 -15.40
CA VAL A 118 -1.43 -4.45 -16.28
C VAL A 118 -2.71 -3.61 -16.18
N LEU A 119 -3.88 -4.27 -16.21
CA LEU A 119 -5.16 -3.60 -16.06
C LEU A 119 -5.43 -3.14 -14.63
N CYS A 120 -5.01 -3.91 -13.62
CA CYS A 120 -5.08 -3.48 -12.22
C CYS A 120 -4.32 -2.16 -12.00
N ASN A 121 -3.12 -2.03 -12.58
CA ASN A 121 -2.38 -0.78 -12.53
C ASN A 121 -3.13 0.35 -13.25
N ALA A 122 -3.61 0.11 -14.47
CA ALA A 122 -4.25 1.13 -15.30
C ALA A 122 -5.62 1.60 -14.77
N GLU A 123 -6.46 0.68 -14.29
CA GLU A 123 -7.84 0.95 -13.91
C GLU A 123 -8.01 1.16 -12.40
N ILE A 124 -7.21 0.49 -11.57
CA ILE A 124 -7.34 0.57 -10.12
C ILE A 124 -6.27 1.48 -9.52
N LYS A 125 -4.98 1.14 -9.63
CA LYS A 125 -3.91 1.86 -8.92
C LYS A 125 -3.69 3.27 -9.45
N PHE A 126 -3.72 3.49 -10.75
CA PHE A 126 -3.43 4.80 -11.34
C PHE A 126 -4.66 5.54 -11.86
N LYS A 127 -5.87 5.04 -11.53
CA LYS A 127 -7.13 5.69 -11.87
C LYS A 127 -8.04 5.77 -10.66
N CYS A 128 -8.64 4.67 -10.18
CA CYS A 128 -9.50 4.72 -9.00
C CYS A 128 -8.76 5.29 -7.77
N PHE A 129 -7.63 4.69 -7.38
CA PHE A 129 -6.81 5.14 -6.25
C PHE A 129 -6.28 6.56 -6.47
N TRP A 130 -5.79 6.88 -7.67
CA TRP A 130 -5.29 8.22 -7.99
C TRP A 130 -6.33 9.33 -7.82
N THR A 131 -7.60 9.04 -8.09
CA THR A 131 -8.71 10.00 -7.96
C THR A 131 -9.43 9.95 -6.61
N THR A 132 -8.96 9.12 -5.68
CA THR A 132 -9.58 9.02 -4.35
C THR A 132 -9.26 10.29 -3.55
N PRO A 133 -10.27 10.95 -2.94
CA PRO A 133 -10.09 12.20 -2.20
C PRO A 133 -9.11 12.09 -1.03
#